data_AF-A0AAD5ZHZ4-F1
#
_entry.id   AF-A0AAD5ZHZ4-F1
#
_cell.length_a   1.000
_cell.length_b   1.000
_cell.length_c   1.000
_cell.angle_alpha   90.00
_cell.angle_beta   90.00
_cell.angle_gamma   90.00
#
_symmetry.space_group_name_H-M   'P 1'
#
loop_
_entity.id
_entity.type
_entity.pdbx_description
1 polymer ?
#
loop_
_entity_poly.entity_id
_entity_poly.type
_entity_poly.pdbx_seq_one_letter_code
_entity_poly.pdbx_strand_id
1 'polypeptide(L)'
;MASAWLLFSLFLFFIIFSAAKEFQSPHFSCLHEIHERERSSASVQETAVHGLLMRLLPSHASSFQFRIISKEECNGKLCFIIRNHPSAKQDASPEILIEGVTGVEISAGLHWYLKYFCSAHISWEKTGGVQLDTVPKPGSLPLVPHDGIFVQRPVQWSYYQNAVTSSYSFAWWDWERWEKEIDWMAFQGINLPLAFTGQEAIWQKVFQRFNFSTSDLDDFFGGPAFLAWSRMNNLHGWGGPLPQTWLNNQLVLQKKILARMYDFGMTPVLPAFSGNVPAAIKSRFPNARVTQLGNWFSVNSNTRWCCTYLLEPTDPLFVDIGKSFIEQQIKEYGRSSHIYNCDTFDENTPPSDNPQYISSLGAAIYEGMQSGDSAAVWLMQGWLFSYDPFWQPPQMKALLHSVPIGRMVVLDLYAEVKPIWTTSNHFYGVPYIWKVPIIPLFFV
;
A
#
# COMPACT_ATOMS: atom_id res chain seq x y z
N MET A 1 -57.49 -24.96 22.49
CA MET A 1 -57.21 -24.91 21.04
C MET A 1 -57.37 -23.48 20.57
N ALA A 2 -56.31 -22.68 20.73
CA ALA A 2 -56.19 -21.31 20.23
C ALA A 2 -54.73 -20.89 20.38
N SER A 3 -53.89 -21.23 19.40
CA SER A 3 -52.52 -20.71 19.22
C SER A 3 -51.83 -21.49 18.08
N ALA A 4 -52.15 -21.16 16.83
CA ALA A 4 -51.42 -21.73 15.69
C ALA A 4 -51.41 -20.85 14.42
N TRP A 5 -51.97 -19.63 14.44
CA TRP A 5 -52.18 -18.85 13.21
C TRP A 5 -51.64 -17.42 13.25
N LEU A 6 -50.57 -17.17 14.02
CA LEU A 6 -49.89 -15.86 14.05
C LEU A 6 -48.36 -15.94 13.97
N LEU A 7 -47.80 -17.10 13.58
CA LEU A 7 -46.35 -17.30 13.43
C LEU A 7 -45.90 -17.55 11.98
N PHE A 8 -46.79 -17.37 10.99
CA PHE A 8 -46.49 -17.70 9.60
C PHE A 8 -46.21 -16.49 8.69
N SER A 9 -45.93 -15.31 9.26
CA SER A 9 -45.73 -14.07 8.48
C SER A 9 -44.45 -13.29 8.83
N LEU A 10 -43.54 -13.88 9.61
CA LEU A 10 -42.26 -13.24 10.01
C LEU A 10 -41.00 -14.03 9.61
N PHE A 11 -41.13 -15.06 8.77
CA PHE A 11 -40.01 -15.92 8.34
C PHE A 11 -39.85 -15.93 6.81
N LEU A 12 -39.89 -14.76 6.18
CA LEU A 12 -39.64 -14.59 4.73
C LEU A 12 -38.82 -13.33 4.41
N PHE A 13 -38.02 -12.87 5.36
CA PHE A 13 -36.92 -11.92 5.14
C PHE A 13 -35.63 -12.61 5.58
N PHE A 14 -34.60 -12.60 4.73
CA PHE A 14 -33.45 -13.52 4.70
C PHE A 14 -33.87 -14.91 4.18
N ILE A 15 -33.55 -15.33 2.96
CA ILE A 15 -32.22 -15.39 2.36
C ILE A 15 -32.41 -15.25 0.84
N ILE A 16 -32.10 -14.07 0.29
CA ILE A 16 -31.64 -13.98 -1.10
C ILE A 16 -30.13 -13.89 -0.98
N PHE A 17 -29.46 -15.05 -0.94
CA PHE A 17 -28.07 -15.10 -1.37
C PHE A 17 -28.10 -14.73 -2.84
N SER A 18 -27.94 -13.44 -3.14
CA SER A 18 -27.42 -13.03 -4.42
C SER A 18 -26.08 -13.75 -4.54
N ALA A 19 -26.02 -14.76 -5.40
CA ALA A 19 -24.78 -15.23 -5.95
C ALA A 19 -24.19 -14.05 -6.73
N ALA A 20 -23.54 -13.14 -6.02
CA ALA A 20 -22.56 -12.26 -6.61
C ALA A 20 -21.53 -13.21 -7.21
N LYS A 21 -21.63 -13.45 -8.52
CA LYS A 21 -20.48 -13.87 -9.31
C LYS A 21 -19.41 -12.83 -9.00
N GLU A 22 -18.47 -13.19 -8.14
CA GLU A 22 -17.28 -12.39 -7.88
C GLU A 22 -16.68 -12.06 -9.23
N PHE A 23 -16.68 -10.77 -9.55
CA PHE A 23 -15.97 -10.24 -10.68
C PHE A 23 -14.49 -10.31 -10.31
N GLN A 24 -13.88 -11.50 -10.46
CA GLN A 24 -12.43 -11.59 -10.57
C GLN A 24 -12.09 -10.76 -11.79
N SER A 25 -11.67 -9.52 -11.53
CA SER A 25 -11.38 -8.56 -12.58
C SER A 25 -10.27 -9.15 -13.45
N PRO A 26 -10.53 -9.51 -14.72
CA PRO A 26 -9.51 -10.08 -15.60
C PRO A 26 -8.38 -9.07 -15.89
N HIS A 27 -8.51 -7.83 -15.42
CA HIS A 27 -7.64 -6.70 -15.70
C HIS A 27 -6.22 -6.84 -15.12
N PHE A 28 -5.98 -7.72 -14.14
CA PHE A 28 -4.65 -7.88 -13.50
C PHE A 28 -4.07 -9.29 -13.56
N SER A 29 -4.61 -10.20 -14.37
CA SER A 29 -4.14 -11.60 -14.45
C SER A 29 -2.61 -11.71 -14.65
N CYS A 30 -2.07 -10.94 -15.60
CA CYS A 30 -0.62 -10.91 -15.88
C CYS A 30 0.19 -10.44 -14.66
N LEU A 31 -0.25 -9.38 -13.97
CA LEU A 31 0.42 -8.88 -12.78
C LEU A 31 0.39 -9.93 -11.65
N HIS A 32 -0.73 -10.64 -11.49
CA HIS A 32 -0.83 -11.69 -10.50
C HIS A 32 0.12 -12.86 -10.81
N GLU A 33 0.20 -13.30 -12.07
CA GLU A 33 1.15 -14.34 -12.48
C GLU A 33 2.60 -13.92 -12.19
N ILE A 34 2.94 -12.65 -12.41
CA ILE A 34 4.25 -12.10 -12.06
C ILE A 34 4.47 -12.17 -10.54
N HIS A 35 3.51 -11.70 -9.72
CA HIS A 35 3.63 -11.75 -8.26
C HIS A 35 3.69 -13.16 -7.69
N GLU A 36 2.96 -14.12 -8.26
CA GLU A 36 3.06 -15.53 -7.89
C GLU A 36 4.45 -16.08 -8.19
N ARG A 37 4.97 -15.82 -9.40
CA ARG A 37 6.29 -16.31 -9.85
C ARG A 37 7.43 -15.72 -9.03
N GLU A 38 7.34 -14.44 -8.69
CA GLU A 38 8.40 -13.73 -7.98
C GLU A 38 8.22 -13.70 -6.46
N ARG A 39 7.20 -14.39 -5.92
CA ARG A 39 7.02 -14.54 -4.49
C ARG A 39 8.21 -15.29 -3.89
N SER A 40 8.57 -14.93 -2.66
CA SER A 40 9.54 -15.66 -1.87
C SER A 40 9.16 -17.14 -1.74
N SER A 41 10.16 -18.02 -1.66
CA SER A 41 9.91 -19.46 -1.55
C SER A 41 9.11 -19.80 -0.29
N ALA A 42 8.47 -20.98 -0.28
CA ALA A 42 7.70 -21.46 0.86
C ALA A 42 8.52 -21.42 2.16
N SER A 43 9.76 -21.92 2.14
CA SER A 43 10.66 -21.94 3.29
C SER A 43 10.99 -20.55 3.83
N VAL A 44 11.18 -19.55 2.95
CA VAL A 44 11.42 -18.16 3.39
C VAL A 44 10.20 -17.61 4.11
N GLN A 45 9.01 -17.81 3.52
CA GLN A 45 7.75 -17.33 4.12
C GLN A 45 7.45 -18.02 5.45
N GLU A 46 7.57 -19.34 5.53
CA GLU A 46 7.40 -20.10 6.77
C GLU A 46 8.38 -19.64 7.85
N THR A 47 9.64 -19.39 7.49
CA THR A 47 10.67 -18.86 8.41
C THR A 47 10.29 -17.46 8.89
N ALA A 48 9.76 -16.60 8.02
CA ALA A 48 9.32 -15.26 8.38
C ALA A 48 8.18 -15.30 9.42
N VAL A 49 7.20 -16.20 9.21
CA VAL A 49 6.09 -16.40 10.15
C VAL A 49 6.57 -17.01 11.48
N HIS A 50 7.47 -17.99 11.45
CA HIS A 50 8.12 -18.49 12.66
C HIS A 50 8.85 -17.38 13.43
N GLY A 51 9.59 -16.52 12.73
CA GLY A 51 10.25 -15.36 13.34
C GLY A 51 9.27 -14.37 13.97
N LEU A 52 8.13 -14.15 13.33
CA LEU A 52 7.04 -13.34 13.87
C LEU A 52 6.43 -13.97 15.13
N LEU A 53 6.19 -15.30 15.14
CA LEU A 53 5.73 -16.00 16.33
C LEU A 53 6.76 -15.91 17.46
N MET A 54 8.05 -16.07 17.16
CA MET A 54 9.13 -15.93 18.14
C MET A 54 9.18 -14.53 18.76
N ARG A 55 8.89 -13.47 17.99
CA ARG A 55 8.84 -12.10 18.51
C ARG A 55 7.58 -11.85 19.36
N LEU A 56 6.44 -12.42 18.97
CA LEU A 56 5.17 -12.24 19.68
C LEU A 56 5.08 -13.09 20.96
N LEU A 57 5.37 -14.39 20.85
CA LEU A 57 5.10 -15.39 21.87
C LEU A 57 6.20 -16.49 21.88
N PRO A 58 7.42 -16.16 22.37
CA PRO A 58 8.60 -17.03 22.25
C PRO A 58 8.42 -18.42 22.86
N SER A 59 7.68 -18.54 23.97
CA SER A 59 7.46 -19.82 24.66
C SER A 59 6.62 -20.82 23.85
N HIS A 60 5.90 -20.36 22.83
CA HIS A 60 4.99 -21.17 22.04
C HIS A 60 5.52 -21.47 20.64
N ALA A 61 6.77 -21.13 20.36
CA ALA A 61 7.39 -21.31 19.05
C ALA A 61 7.29 -22.74 18.50
N SER A 62 7.36 -23.74 19.39
CA SER A 62 7.24 -25.17 19.05
C SER A 62 5.80 -25.69 19.08
N SER A 63 4.84 -24.92 19.59
CA SER A 63 3.42 -25.31 19.64
C SER A 63 2.72 -25.17 18.29
N PHE A 64 3.31 -24.43 17.35
CA PHE A 64 2.74 -24.17 16.02
C PHE A 64 3.64 -24.72 14.92
N GLN A 65 3.02 -25.34 13.92
CA GLN A 65 3.65 -25.63 12.64
C GLN A 65 2.99 -24.78 11.55
N PHE A 66 3.82 -24.22 10.68
CA PHE A 66 3.38 -23.43 9.54
C PHE A 66 3.68 -24.15 8.23
N ARG A 67 2.75 -24.08 7.27
CA ARG A 67 2.93 -24.68 5.95
C ARG A 67 2.35 -23.81 4.84
N ILE A 68 3.16 -23.51 3.83
CA ILE A 68 2.68 -22.91 2.59
C ILE A 68 2.02 -23.99 1.74
N ILE A 69 0.80 -23.70 1.27
CA ILE A 69 0.01 -24.59 0.40
C ILE A 69 -0.29 -23.91 -0.92
N SER A 70 -0.70 -24.69 -1.92
CA SER A 70 -1.03 -24.14 -3.23
C SER A 70 -2.40 -23.48 -3.24
N LYS A 71 -2.68 -22.62 -4.24
CA LYS A 71 -4.01 -22.02 -4.40
C LYS A 71 -5.07 -23.06 -4.72
N GLU A 72 -4.70 -24.15 -5.39
CA GLU A 72 -5.61 -25.25 -5.75
C GLU A 72 -6.20 -25.89 -4.49
N GLU A 73 -5.39 -26.04 -3.43
CA GLU A 73 -5.82 -26.49 -2.11
C GLU A 73 -6.79 -25.49 -1.42
N CYS A 74 -6.82 -24.24 -1.89
CA CYS A 74 -7.68 -23.16 -1.43
C CYS A 74 -8.80 -22.80 -2.43
N ASN A 75 -9.19 -23.72 -3.32
CA ASN A 75 -10.20 -23.49 -4.37
C ASN A 75 -9.86 -22.33 -5.33
N GLY A 76 -8.58 -22.19 -5.67
CA GLY A 76 -8.08 -21.16 -6.60
C GLY A 76 -7.97 -19.75 -5.98
N LYS A 77 -8.17 -19.61 -4.67
CA LYS A 77 -8.14 -18.32 -3.95
C LYS A 77 -7.04 -18.28 -2.90
N LEU A 78 -6.76 -17.10 -2.40
CA LEU A 78 -5.94 -16.94 -1.20
C LEU A 78 -6.75 -17.37 0.03
N CYS A 79 -6.21 -18.27 0.85
CA CYS A 79 -6.87 -18.76 2.05
C CYS A 79 -5.86 -19.16 3.14
N PHE A 80 -6.36 -19.35 4.36
CA PHE A 80 -5.67 -20.09 5.40
C PHE A 80 -6.56 -21.20 5.99
N ILE A 81 -5.90 -22.22 6.54
CA ILE A 81 -6.53 -23.39 7.16
C ILE A 81 -5.88 -23.61 8.53
N ILE A 82 -6.68 -23.77 9.57
CA ILE A 82 -6.20 -24.09 10.93
C ILE A 82 -6.68 -25.49 11.29
N ARG A 83 -5.76 -26.36 11.70
CA ARG A 83 -6.04 -27.74 12.09
C ARG A 83 -5.36 -28.08 13.40
N ASN A 84 -5.92 -29.05 14.13
CA ASN A 84 -5.15 -29.72 15.16
C ASN A 84 -4.02 -30.49 14.49
N HIS A 85 -2.79 -30.33 14.96
CA HIS A 85 -1.66 -31.03 14.39
C HIS A 85 -1.82 -32.55 14.59
N PRO A 86 -1.50 -33.42 13.61
CA PRO A 86 -1.73 -34.86 13.73
C PRO A 86 -0.99 -35.49 14.91
N SER A 87 0.12 -34.88 15.33
CA SER A 87 0.90 -35.35 16.47
C SER A 87 0.52 -34.67 17.79
N ALA A 88 -0.49 -33.80 17.86
CA ALA A 88 -0.81 -32.97 19.04
C ALA A 88 -1.02 -33.73 20.37
N LYS A 89 -1.15 -35.06 20.33
CA LYS A 89 -1.22 -35.95 21.51
C LYS A 89 0.15 -36.47 21.98
N GLN A 90 1.23 -36.13 21.28
CA GLN A 90 2.60 -36.53 21.60
C GLN A 90 3.30 -35.40 22.34
N ASP A 91 4.02 -35.74 23.42
CA ASP A 91 4.81 -34.78 24.19
C ASP A 91 5.84 -34.07 23.28
N ALA A 92 6.00 -32.77 23.49
CA ALA A 92 6.93 -31.90 22.75
C ALA A 92 6.72 -31.81 21.23
N SER A 93 5.51 -32.10 20.73
CA SER A 93 5.14 -31.90 19.34
C SER A 93 4.29 -30.63 19.14
N PRO A 94 4.22 -30.08 17.92
CA PRO A 94 3.28 -29.01 17.60
C PRO A 94 1.85 -29.43 17.89
N GLU A 95 1.05 -28.51 18.42
CA GLU A 95 -0.35 -28.69 18.77
C GLU A 95 -1.26 -28.24 17.63
N ILE A 96 -0.89 -27.15 16.97
CA ILE A 96 -1.69 -26.49 15.93
C ILE A 96 -0.88 -26.42 14.63
N LEU A 97 -1.52 -26.82 13.53
CA LEU A 97 -1.02 -26.65 12.17
C LEU A 97 -1.80 -25.50 11.52
N ILE A 98 -1.08 -24.51 11.00
CA ILE A 98 -1.65 -23.41 10.23
C ILE A 98 -1.06 -23.43 8.82
N GLU A 99 -1.94 -23.55 7.85
CA GLU A 99 -1.62 -23.63 6.44
C GLU A 99 -2.13 -22.39 5.73
N GLY A 100 -1.44 -21.91 4.71
CA GLY A 100 -1.90 -20.76 3.94
C GLY A 100 -1.16 -20.59 2.62
N VAL A 101 -1.77 -19.84 1.70
CA VAL A 101 -1.16 -19.64 0.36
C VAL A 101 0.08 -18.75 0.40
N THR A 102 0.15 -17.85 1.38
CA THR A 102 1.30 -16.96 1.59
C THR A 102 1.61 -16.81 3.09
N GLY A 103 2.77 -16.24 3.42
CA GLY A 103 3.14 -15.93 4.79
C GLY A 103 2.17 -14.97 5.47
N VAL A 104 1.56 -14.04 4.73
CA VAL A 104 0.49 -13.17 5.23
C VAL A 104 -0.73 -14.00 5.65
N GLU A 105 -1.08 -15.05 4.91
CA GLU A 105 -2.28 -15.86 5.16
C GLU A 105 -2.08 -16.71 6.40
N ILE A 106 -0.90 -17.31 6.53
CA ILE A 106 -0.52 -18.05 7.73
C ILE A 106 -0.49 -17.10 8.95
N SER A 107 0.07 -15.89 8.80
CA SER A 107 0.10 -14.89 9.88
C SER A 107 -1.31 -14.46 10.30
N ALA A 108 -2.20 -14.21 9.34
CA ALA A 108 -3.61 -13.91 9.60
C ALA A 108 -4.33 -15.10 10.26
N GLY A 109 -4.02 -16.33 9.87
CA GLY A 109 -4.53 -17.55 10.50
C GLY A 109 -4.06 -17.70 11.95
N LEU A 110 -2.79 -17.40 12.24
CA LEU A 110 -2.25 -17.36 13.59
C LEU A 110 -2.97 -16.32 14.45
N HIS A 111 -3.13 -15.09 13.94
CA HIS A 111 -3.88 -14.06 14.65
C HIS A 111 -5.34 -14.44 14.86
N TRP A 112 -5.99 -15.05 13.86
CA TRP A 112 -7.36 -15.54 13.96
C TRP A 112 -7.48 -16.58 15.07
N TYR A 113 -6.58 -17.58 15.12
CA TYR A 113 -6.55 -18.58 16.18
C TYR A 113 -6.37 -17.95 17.56
N LEU A 114 -5.36 -17.09 17.72
CA LEU A 114 -5.09 -16.41 18.98
C LEU A 114 -6.30 -15.57 19.45
N LYS A 115 -6.96 -14.87 18.53
CA LYS A 115 -8.13 -14.05 18.83
C LYS A 115 -9.35 -14.87 19.24
N TYR A 116 -9.72 -15.88 18.46
CA TYR A 116 -11.00 -16.58 18.63
C TYR A 116 -10.93 -17.80 19.56
N PHE A 117 -9.78 -18.45 19.65
CA PHE A 117 -9.60 -19.63 20.50
C PHE A 117 -8.85 -19.30 21.79
N CYS A 118 -7.92 -18.35 21.75
CA CYS A 118 -7.14 -17.96 22.94
C CYS A 118 -7.60 -16.65 23.58
N SER A 119 -8.60 -15.95 23.03
CA SER A 119 -9.06 -14.63 23.53
C SER A 119 -7.94 -13.60 23.66
N ALA A 120 -6.95 -13.63 22.76
CA ALA A 120 -5.85 -12.68 22.72
C ALA A 120 -6.21 -11.44 21.89
N HIS A 121 -5.47 -10.35 22.10
CA HIS A 121 -5.63 -9.11 21.35
C HIS A 121 -4.28 -8.54 20.90
N ILE A 122 -4.19 -8.08 19.65
CA ILE A 122 -2.98 -7.48 19.08
C ILE A 122 -3.33 -6.16 18.43
N SER A 123 -2.79 -5.06 18.97
CA SER A 123 -2.93 -3.70 18.43
C SER A 123 -1.65 -2.90 18.63
N TRP A 124 -1.63 -1.65 18.17
CA TRP A 124 -0.53 -0.74 18.51
C TRP A 124 -0.50 -0.45 20.01
N GLU A 125 0.69 -0.23 20.54
CA GLU A 125 0.91 0.08 21.96
C GLU A 125 0.01 1.22 22.46
N LYS A 126 -0.14 2.29 21.67
CA LYS A 126 -0.97 3.45 22.03
C LYS A 126 -2.48 3.22 21.90
N THR A 127 -2.94 2.14 21.28
CA THR A 127 -4.36 1.87 21.01
C THR A 127 -4.90 0.63 21.74
N GLY A 128 -4.14 0.07 22.68
CA GLY A 128 -4.54 -1.12 23.44
C GLY A 128 -3.42 -2.14 23.64
N GLY A 129 -2.32 -2.02 22.89
CA GLY A 129 -1.18 -2.91 22.98
C GLY A 129 -1.49 -4.36 22.62
N VAL A 130 -0.67 -5.25 23.17
CA VAL A 130 -0.72 -6.69 22.93
C VAL A 130 -1.10 -7.38 24.24
N GLN A 131 -2.24 -8.07 24.27
CA GLN A 131 -2.71 -8.86 25.40
C GLN A 131 -2.63 -10.34 25.01
N LEU A 132 -1.84 -11.11 25.77
CA LEU A 132 -1.58 -12.53 25.53
C LEU A 132 -1.76 -13.40 26.78
N ASP A 133 -2.17 -12.83 27.92
CA ASP A 133 -2.28 -13.54 29.20
C ASP A 133 -3.31 -14.68 29.19
N THR A 134 -4.25 -14.61 28.24
CA THR A 134 -5.31 -15.59 28.00
C THR A 134 -4.83 -16.78 27.16
N VAL A 135 -3.65 -16.70 26.53
CA VAL A 135 -3.09 -17.77 25.72
C VAL A 135 -2.62 -18.92 26.63
N PRO A 136 -3.22 -20.13 26.54
CA PRO A 136 -2.83 -21.24 27.39
C PRO A 136 -1.37 -21.65 27.18
N LYS A 137 -0.77 -22.29 28.19
CA LYS A 137 0.61 -22.78 28.09
C LYS A 137 0.75 -23.82 26.97
N PRO A 138 1.97 -23.97 26.40
CA PRO A 138 2.27 -25.09 25.49
C PRO A 138 1.82 -26.44 26.08
N GLY A 139 1.19 -27.27 25.26
CA GLY A 139 0.55 -28.53 25.64
C GLY A 139 -0.90 -28.38 26.12
N SER A 140 -1.47 -27.18 26.11
CA SER A 140 -2.85 -26.90 26.52
C SER A 140 -3.57 -25.94 25.58
N LEU A 141 -3.07 -25.76 24.36
CA LEU A 141 -3.71 -24.90 23.37
C LEU A 141 -5.11 -25.44 22.99
N PRO A 142 -6.14 -24.57 22.86
CA PRO A 142 -7.49 -25.04 22.57
C PRO A 142 -7.59 -25.73 21.20
N LEU A 143 -8.18 -26.92 21.18
CA LEU A 143 -8.39 -27.67 19.94
C LEU A 143 -9.41 -26.97 19.04
N VAL A 144 -9.17 -26.99 17.74
CA VAL A 144 -10.14 -26.59 16.72
C VAL A 144 -11.07 -27.77 16.35
N PRO A 145 -12.21 -27.55 15.69
CA PRO A 145 -13.07 -28.62 15.19
C PRO A 145 -12.30 -29.62 14.31
N HIS A 146 -12.74 -30.88 14.27
CA HIS A 146 -12.08 -31.98 13.55
C HIS A 146 -11.80 -31.64 12.08
N ASP A 147 -12.77 -31.02 11.39
CA ASP A 147 -12.65 -30.69 9.97
C ASP A 147 -11.71 -29.50 9.69
N GLY A 148 -11.27 -28.82 10.77
CA GLY A 148 -10.46 -27.61 10.72
C GLY A 148 -11.29 -26.35 10.53
N ILE A 149 -10.61 -25.21 10.55
CA ILE A 149 -11.16 -23.90 10.21
C ILE A 149 -10.59 -23.51 8.86
N PHE A 150 -11.46 -23.24 7.88
CA PHE A 150 -11.07 -22.78 6.55
C PHE A 150 -11.59 -21.35 6.35
N VAL A 151 -10.69 -20.42 6.01
CA VAL A 151 -11.04 -19.02 5.78
C VAL A 151 -10.44 -18.54 4.46
N GLN A 152 -11.29 -18.17 3.52
CA GLN A 152 -10.89 -17.51 2.28
C GLN A 152 -10.74 -16.01 2.48
N ARG A 153 -9.73 -15.41 1.85
CA ARG A 153 -9.63 -13.95 1.80
C ARG A 153 -10.77 -13.40 0.95
N PRO A 154 -11.51 -12.38 1.43
CA PRO A 154 -12.67 -11.84 0.71
C PRO A 154 -12.30 -10.92 -0.46
N VAL A 155 -11.09 -10.37 -0.47
CA VAL A 155 -10.60 -9.45 -1.50
C VAL A 155 -9.20 -9.87 -1.94
N GLN A 156 -8.79 -9.48 -3.13
CA GLN A 156 -7.46 -9.83 -3.61
C GLN A 156 -6.35 -9.00 -2.98
N TRP A 157 -6.60 -7.70 -2.82
CA TRP A 157 -5.68 -6.76 -2.20
C TRP A 157 -6.28 -6.16 -0.94
N SER A 158 -5.56 -6.30 0.15
CA SER A 158 -5.78 -5.60 1.41
C SER A 158 -4.69 -4.55 1.53
N TYR A 159 -5.04 -3.32 1.13
CA TYR A 159 -4.15 -2.17 1.09
C TYR A 159 -4.03 -1.50 2.46
N TYR A 160 -2.84 -0.98 2.78
CA TYR A 160 -2.61 -0.25 4.03
C TYR A 160 -1.74 1.00 3.82
N GLN A 161 -2.00 2.01 4.67
CA GLN A 161 -1.35 3.34 4.77
C GLN A 161 -1.94 4.46 3.89
N ASN A 162 -1.64 5.71 4.22
CA ASN A 162 -1.82 6.89 3.39
C ASN A 162 -0.42 7.50 3.14
N ALA A 163 -0.21 8.21 2.02
CA ALA A 163 1.01 8.97 1.79
C ALA A 163 1.34 9.89 2.98
N VAL A 164 0.32 10.54 3.57
CA VAL A 164 0.49 11.43 4.74
C VAL A 164 0.93 10.72 6.01
N THR A 165 0.65 9.42 6.15
CA THR A 165 1.04 8.64 7.34
C THR A 165 2.57 8.59 7.48
N SER A 166 3.30 8.68 6.36
CA SER A 166 4.77 8.74 6.35
C SER A 166 5.34 9.92 7.12
N SER A 167 4.62 11.04 7.19
CA SER A 167 5.03 12.25 7.91
C SER A 167 4.40 12.34 9.30
N TYR A 168 3.10 12.04 9.41
CA TYR A 168 2.38 12.16 10.69
C TYR A 168 2.72 11.08 11.72
N SER A 169 3.13 9.90 11.27
CA SER A 169 3.37 8.76 12.16
C SER A 169 4.76 8.18 11.99
N PHE A 170 5.21 7.98 10.75
CA PHE A 170 6.41 7.17 10.49
C PHE A 170 7.71 7.98 10.43
N ALA A 171 7.64 9.31 10.45
CA ALA A 171 8.79 10.19 10.23
C ALA A 171 9.98 9.86 11.14
N TRP A 172 9.73 9.41 12.36
CA TRP A 172 10.79 9.14 13.34
C TRP A 172 10.95 7.64 13.67
N TRP A 173 10.36 6.76 12.86
CA TRP A 173 10.45 5.33 13.10
C TRP A 173 11.79 4.78 12.67
N ASP A 174 12.38 3.98 13.56
CA ASP A 174 13.53 3.15 13.26
C ASP A 174 13.10 1.75 12.77
N TRP A 175 14.08 0.87 12.61
CA TRP A 175 13.81 -0.50 12.20
C TRP A 175 12.98 -1.27 13.22
N GLU A 176 13.22 -1.09 14.52
CA GLU A 176 12.50 -1.85 15.54
C GLU A 176 11.00 -1.55 15.49
N ARG A 177 10.63 -0.27 15.31
CA ARG A 177 9.22 0.09 15.16
C ARG A 177 8.63 -0.38 13.84
N TRP A 178 9.38 -0.32 12.74
CA TRP A 178 8.93 -0.84 11.43
C TRP A 178 8.74 -2.35 11.44
N GLU A 179 9.61 -3.11 12.10
CA GLU A 179 9.48 -4.56 12.26
C GLU A 179 8.15 -4.92 12.95
N LYS A 180 7.82 -4.24 14.05
CA LYS A 180 6.53 -4.41 14.74
C LYS A 180 5.34 -4.04 13.84
N GLU A 181 5.48 -3.01 13.00
CA GLU A 181 4.41 -2.63 12.07
C GLU A 181 4.17 -3.68 11.00
N ILE A 182 5.23 -4.22 10.39
CA ILE A 182 5.10 -5.22 9.32
C ILE A 182 4.54 -6.54 9.88
N ASP A 183 4.92 -6.91 11.11
CA ASP A 183 4.29 -8.04 11.80
C ASP A 183 2.79 -7.81 12.03
N TRP A 184 2.42 -6.60 12.48
CA TRP A 184 1.02 -6.22 12.62
C TRP A 184 0.28 -6.25 11.27
N MET A 185 0.88 -5.74 10.19
CA MET A 185 0.32 -5.82 8.84
C MET A 185 0.04 -7.28 8.44
N ALA A 186 0.99 -8.19 8.67
CA ALA A 186 0.83 -9.60 8.38
C ALA A 186 -0.32 -10.23 9.20
N PHE A 187 -0.41 -9.93 10.50
CA PHE A 187 -1.53 -10.38 11.35
C PHE A 187 -2.89 -9.87 10.90
N GLN A 188 -2.96 -8.65 10.34
CA GLN A 188 -4.20 -8.09 9.80
C GLN A 188 -4.50 -8.55 8.35
N GLY A 189 -3.66 -9.41 7.77
CA GLY A 189 -3.85 -9.92 6.41
C GLY A 189 -3.53 -8.94 5.29
N ILE A 190 -2.80 -7.84 5.59
CA ILE A 190 -2.37 -6.83 4.63
C ILE A 190 -1.34 -7.42 3.68
N ASN A 191 -1.60 -7.29 2.38
CA ASN A 191 -0.71 -7.79 1.32
C ASN A 191 -0.31 -6.74 0.29
N LEU A 192 -0.83 -5.51 0.39
CA LEU A 192 -0.49 -4.40 -0.50
C LEU A 192 -0.14 -3.12 0.31
N PRO A 193 0.96 -3.11 1.10
CA PRO A 193 1.36 -1.94 1.89
C PRO A 193 2.10 -0.88 1.06
N LEU A 194 1.93 0.41 1.37
CA LEU A 194 2.77 1.47 0.82
C LEU A 194 4.20 1.41 1.39
N ALA A 195 5.21 1.72 0.57
CA ALA A 195 6.63 1.67 0.98
C ALA A 195 7.43 2.87 0.45
N PHE A 196 7.28 4.03 1.09
CA PHE A 196 7.82 5.32 0.65
C PHE A 196 9.12 5.76 1.33
N THR A 197 9.60 5.00 2.30
CA THR A 197 10.79 5.34 3.10
C THR A 197 12.01 5.51 2.19
N GLY A 198 12.79 6.57 2.40
CA GLY A 198 14.06 6.79 1.70
C GLY A 198 13.99 7.17 0.21
N GLN A 199 12.81 7.46 -0.35
CA GLN A 199 12.70 7.81 -1.77
C GLN A 199 13.49 9.07 -2.17
N GLU A 200 13.77 9.98 -1.24
CA GLU A 200 14.63 11.15 -1.49
C GLU A 200 16.07 10.74 -1.86
N ALA A 201 16.57 9.62 -1.35
CA ALA A 201 17.88 9.09 -1.72
C ALA A 201 17.89 8.55 -3.17
N ILE A 202 16.75 8.04 -3.64
CA ILE A 202 16.58 7.65 -5.05
C ILE A 202 16.54 8.92 -5.90
N TRP A 203 15.76 9.93 -5.51
CA TRP A 203 15.69 11.20 -6.23
C TRP A 203 17.04 11.89 -6.34
N GLN A 204 17.83 11.93 -5.27
CA GLN A 204 19.19 12.46 -5.30
C GLN A 204 20.04 11.77 -6.37
N LYS A 205 20.02 10.43 -6.42
CA LYS A 205 20.78 9.65 -7.41
C LYS A 205 20.28 9.86 -8.83
N VAL A 206 18.96 10.02 -9.02
CA VAL A 206 18.36 10.30 -10.33
C VAL A 206 18.82 11.67 -10.81
N PHE A 207 18.59 12.73 -10.04
CA PHE A 207 18.94 14.10 -10.45
C PHE A 207 20.45 14.29 -10.66
N GLN A 208 21.30 13.56 -9.93
CA GLN A 208 22.74 13.52 -10.21
C GLN A 208 23.05 13.03 -11.64
N ARG A 209 22.29 12.07 -12.19
CA ARG A 209 22.44 11.63 -13.60
C ARG A 209 22.04 12.73 -14.59
N PHE A 210 21.18 13.65 -14.17
CA PHE A 210 20.79 14.84 -14.94
C PHE A 210 21.67 16.06 -14.63
N ASN A 211 22.87 15.87 -14.07
CA ASN A 211 23.84 16.92 -13.75
C ASN A 211 23.37 17.96 -12.72
N PHE A 212 22.43 17.59 -11.85
CA PHE A 212 22.13 18.39 -10.66
C PHE A 212 23.18 18.14 -9.59
N SER A 213 23.70 19.20 -9.01
CA SER A 213 24.53 19.18 -7.81
C SER A 213 23.66 18.92 -6.57
N THR A 214 24.27 18.52 -5.46
CA THR A 214 23.55 18.37 -4.19
C THR A 214 22.86 19.67 -3.77
N SER A 215 23.52 20.82 -3.94
CA SER A 215 22.95 22.12 -3.60
C SER A 215 21.76 22.52 -4.48
N ASP A 216 21.64 21.99 -5.70
CA ASP A 216 20.46 22.22 -6.52
C ASP A 216 19.18 21.56 -5.94
N LEU A 217 19.35 20.65 -4.98
CA LEU A 217 18.26 19.92 -4.31
C LEU A 217 18.00 20.43 -2.87
N ASP A 218 18.78 21.37 -2.35
CA ASP A 218 18.66 21.86 -0.97
C ASP A 218 17.25 22.41 -0.67
N ASP A 219 16.66 23.10 -1.64
CA ASP A 219 15.30 23.65 -1.57
C ASP A 219 14.22 22.74 -2.18
N PHE A 220 14.57 21.55 -2.69
CA PHE A 220 13.62 20.64 -3.34
C PHE A 220 12.88 19.75 -2.33
N PHE A 221 13.60 19.12 -1.41
CA PHE A 221 12.99 18.24 -0.42
C PHE A 221 12.45 19.03 0.77
N GLY A 222 11.28 18.66 1.27
CA GLY A 222 10.84 19.06 2.61
C GLY A 222 11.70 18.41 3.72
N GLY A 223 11.59 18.93 4.93
CA GLY A 223 12.13 18.29 6.13
C GLY A 223 11.38 16.98 6.46
N PRO A 224 11.93 16.11 7.34
CA PRO A 224 11.39 14.77 7.58
C PRO A 224 9.89 14.71 7.90
N ALA A 225 9.40 15.65 8.71
CA ALA A 225 7.99 15.72 9.12
C ALA A 225 7.05 16.31 8.05
N PHE A 226 7.58 16.71 6.90
CA PHE A 226 6.83 17.37 5.81
C PHE A 226 6.97 16.65 4.46
N LEU A 227 7.64 15.49 4.44
CA LEU A 227 7.95 14.78 3.21
C LEU A 227 6.72 14.31 2.45
N ALA A 228 5.62 13.98 3.12
CA ALA A 228 4.38 13.56 2.45
C ALA A 228 3.90 14.62 1.45
N TRP A 229 3.76 15.87 1.89
CA TRP A 229 3.34 16.98 1.03
C TRP A 229 4.41 17.40 0.03
N SER A 230 5.69 17.20 0.36
CA SER A 230 6.76 17.42 -0.61
C SER A 230 6.69 16.43 -1.78
N ARG A 231 6.39 15.16 -1.49
CA ARG A 231 6.22 14.09 -2.48
C ARG A 231 4.94 14.22 -3.31
N MET A 232 3.90 14.84 -2.75
CA MET A 232 2.62 15.12 -3.43
C MET A 232 2.59 16.51 -4.11
N ASN A 233 3.77 17.12 -4.30
CA ASN A 233 3.96 18.37 -5.06
C ASN A 233 3.31 19.60 -4.43
N ASN A 234 2.97 19.56 -3.14
CA ASN A 234 2.34 20.66 -2.45
C ASN A 234 3.36 21.70 -1.94
N LEU A 235 4.49 21.22 -1.42
CA LEU A 235 5.52 22.06 -0.81
C LEU A 235 6.93 21.63 -1.19
N HIS A 236 7.91 22.50 -0.93
CA HIS A 236 9.32 22.18 -1.07
C HIS A 236 10.14 22.97 -0.02
N GLY A 237 11.30 22.44 0.38
CA GLY A 237 12.27 23.10 1.28
C GLY A 237 11.86 23.32 2.74
N TRP A 238 10.56 23.35 3.09
CA TRP A 238 10.12 23.65 4.46
C TRP A 238 10.60 22.59 5.46
N GLY A 239 11.29 23.04 6.51
CA GLY A 239 11.91 22.17 7.53
C GLY A 239 13.18 21.42 7.07
N GLY A 240 13.65 21.67 5.84
CA GLY A 240 14.91 21.16 5.31
C GLY A 240 16.10 22.10 5.53
N PRO A 241 17.24 21.85 4.86
CA PRO A 241 17.50 20.74 3.94
C PRO A 241 17.68 19.40 4.69
N LEU A 242 17.49 18.28 3.98
CA LEU A 242 17.78 16.95 4.54
C LEU A 242 19.30 16.70 4.59
N PRO A 243 19.87 16.29 5.73
CA PRO A 243 21.29 15.95 5.78
C PRO A 243 21.57 14.63 5.03
N GLN A 244 22.76 14.46 4.47
CA GLN A 244 23.12 13.22 3.75
C GLN A 244 22.99 11.96 4.63
N THR A 245 23.22 12.08 5.93
CA THR A 245 23.03 11.00 6.91
C THR A 245 21.58 10.51 6.93
N TRP A 246 20.60 11.40 6.79
CA TRP A 246 19.20 11.05 6.66
C TRP A 246 18.96 10.20 5.41
N LEU A 247 19.40 10.67 4.23
CA LEU A 247 19.22 9.96 2.96
C LEU A 247 19.83 8.55 3.01
N ASN A 248 21.04 8.44 3.54
CA ASN A 248 21.74 7.15 3.66
C ASN A 248 21.01 6.20 4.62
N ASN A 249 20.60 6.68 5.80
CA ASN A 249 19.95 5.85 6.81
C ASN A 249 18.55 5.40 6.35
N GLN A 250 17.78 6.30 5.73
CA GLN A 250 16.45 5.98 5.22
C GLN A 250 16.51 4.99 4.04
N LEU A 251 17.53 5.06 3.18
CA LEU A 251 17.75 4.06 2.14
C LEU A 251 18.04 2.67 2.73
N VAL A 252 18.87 2.58 3.76
CA VAL A 252 19.14 1.32 4.47
C VAL A 252 17.87 0.79 5.13
N LEU A 253 17.10 1.66 5.78
CA LEU A 253 15.84 1.30 6.43
C LEU A 253 14.83 0.75 5.42
N GLN A 254 14.66 1.40 4.27
CA GLN A 254 13.76 0.94 3.22
C GLN A 254 14.14 -0.44 2.69
N LYS A 255 15.43 -0.72 2.50
CA LYS A 255 15.88 -2.06 2.07
C LYS A 255 15.48 -3.14 3.08
N LYS A 256 15.53 -2.85 4.38
CA LYS A 256 15.05 -3.78 5.43
C LYS A 256 13.53 -3.95 5.42
N ILE A 257 12.79 -2.85 5.26
CA ILE A 257 11.32 -2.85 5.16
C ILE A 257 10.86 -3.73 3.99
N LEU A 258 11.41 -3.48 2.80
CA LEU A 258 11.07 -4.22 1.59
C LEU A 258 11.41 -5.71 1.73
N ALA A 259 12.61 -6.04 2.23
CA ALA A 259 13.00 -7.42 2.47
C ALA A 259 11.98 -8.16 3.35
N ARG A 260 11.59 -7.56 4.49
CA ARG A 260 10.61 -8.18 5.39
C ARG A 260 9.22 -8.29 4.79
N MET A 261 8.77 -7.29 4.02
CA MET A 261 7.49 -7.36 3.32
C MET A 261 7.48 -8.51 2.31
N TYR A 262 8.55 -8.67 1.52
CA TYR A 262 8.68 -9.79 0.58
C TYR A 262 8.82 -11.14 1.29
N ASP A 263 9.49 -11.21 2.44
CA ASP A 263 9.59 -12.42 3.24
C ASP A 263 8.21 -12.93 3.67
N PHE A 264 7.24 -12.05 3.94
CA PHE A 264 5.85 -12.44 4.21
C PHE A 264 5.02 -12.73 2.95
N GLY A 265 5.52 -12.40 1.76
CA GLY A 265 4.78 -12.49 0.50
C GLY A 265 3.87 -11.27 0.22
N MET A 266 4.13 -10.12 0.86
CA MET A 266 3.46 -8.86 0.54
C MET A 266 3.99 -8.27 -0.78
N THR A 267 3.16 -7.44 -1.42
CA THR A 267 3.51 -6.64 -2.60
C THR A 267 3.60 -5.16 -2.20
N PRO A 268 4.78 -4.63 -1.87
CA PRO A 268 4.92 -3.23 -1.46
C PRO A 268 4.67 -2.27 -2.62
N VAL A 269 3.90 -1.20 -2.42
CA VAL A 269 3.69 -0.15 -3.42
C VAL A 269 4.84 0.85 -3.35
N LEU A 270 5.58 0.99 -4.45
CA LEU A 270 6.75 1.86 -4.54
C LEU A 270 6.36 3.25 -5.10
N PRO A 271 7.12 4.31 -4.83
CA PRO A 271 6.85 5.62 -5.43
C PRO A 271 7.14 5.64 -6.94
N ALA A 272 6.60 6.64 -7.64
CA ALA A 272 6.94 6.97 -9.02
C ALA A 272 7.00 8.49 -9.23
N PHE A 273 7.45 8.90 -10.42
CA PHE A 273 7.49 10.32 -10.81
C PHE A 273 6.11 10.82 -11.21
N SER A 274 5.67 11.94 -10.61
CA SER A 274 4.41 12.62 -10.92
C SER A 274 4.58 13.95 -11.65
N GLY A 275 5.80 14.30 -12.10
CA GLY A 275 6.09 15.53 -12.85
C GLY A 275 6.78 16.65 -12.07
N ASN A 276 6.89 16.57 -10.74
CA ASN A 276 7.51 17.62 -9.93
C ASN A 276 9.04 17.62 -9.97
N VAL A 277 9.62 18.78 -10.24
CA VAL A 277 11.05 18.96 -10.47
C VAL A 277 11.63 20.08 -9.60
N PRO A 278 12.93 20.03 -9.24
CA PRO A 278 13.59 21.11 -8.53
C PRO A 278 13.55 22.43 -9.30
N ALA A 279 13.50 23.56 -8.60
CA ALA A 279 13.57 24.89 -9.22
C ALA A 279 14.78 25.07 -10.15
N ALA A 280 15.90 24.41 -9.80
CA ALA A 280 17.13 24.39 -10.57
C ALA A 280 16.95 23.85 -12.01
N ILE A 281 15.87 23.12 -12.33
CA ILE A 281 15.54 22.66 -13.69
C ILE A 281 15.59 23.81 -14.70
N LYS A 282 15.16 25.02 -14.32
CA LYS A 282 15.14 26.19 -15.21
C LYS A 282 16.54 26.66 -15.62
N SER A 283 17.54 26.41 -14.77
CA SER A 283 18.94 26.73 -15.04
C SER A 283 19.67 25.58 -15.73
N ARG A 284 19.38 24.33 -15.32
CA ARG A 284 20.03 23.11 -15.85
C ARG A 284 19.51 22.72 -17.23
N PHE A 285 18.23 22.96 -17.48
CA PHE A 285 17.54 22.68 -18.73
C PHE A 285 16.71 23.92 -19.13
N PRO A 286 17.31 24.99 -19.68
CA PRO A 286 16.61 26.24 -19.98
C PRO A 286 15.48 26.12 -21.00
N ASN A 287 15.51 25.06 -21.82
CA ASN A 287 14.46 24.75 -22.80
C ASN A 287 13.35 23.87 -22.24
N ALA A 288 13.48 23.39 -21.00
CA ALA A 288 12.47 22.56 -20.35
C ALA A 288 11.18 23.38 -20.16
N ARG A 289 10.05 22.81 -20.56
CA ARG A 289 8.73 23.40 -20.38
C ARG A 289 8.24 23.09 -18.99
N VAL A 290 8.18 24.12 -18.14
CA VAL A 290 7.85 23.96 -16.73
C VAL A 290 6.78 24.97 -16.34
N THR A 291 5.71 24.49 -15.74
CA THR A 291 4.66 25.31 -15.15
C THR A 291 4.86 25.40 -13.64
N GLN A 292 4.71 26.60 -13.09
CA GLN A 292 4.69 26.79 -11.65
C GLN A 292 3.26 26.59 -11.14
N LEU A 293 3.07 25.69 -10.18
CA LEU A 293 1.78 25.39 -9.61
C LEU A 293 1.29 26.49 -8.65
N GLY A 294 0.00 26.42 -8.32
CA GLY A 294 -0.65 27.35 -7.42
C GLY A 294 -0.17 27.29 -5.97
N ASN A 295 -0.68 28.22 -5.17
CA ASN A 295 -0.41 28.27 -3.74
C ASN A 295 -1.20 27.20 -2.99
N TRP A 296 -0.51 26.16 -2.55
CA TRP A 296 -1.00 25.22 -1.56
C TRP A 296 -0.59 25.71 -0.15
N PHE A 297 -1.57 26.25 0.59
CA PHE A 297 -1.47 26.65 2.00
C PHE A 297 -0.13 27.27 2.46
N SER A 298 0.34 28.34 1.80
CA SER A 298 1.54 29.06 2.22
C SER A 298 1.54 29.46 3.70
N VAL A 299 2.69 29.27 4.34
CA VAL A 299 2.91 29.65 5.74
C VAL A 299 2.98 31.17 5.86
N ASN A 300 2.07 31.78 6.61
CA ASN A 300 1.99 33.24 6.78
C ASN A 300 1.96 34.02 5.46
N SER A 301 1.26 33.47 4.44
CA SER A 301 1.20 34.03 3.08
C SER A 301 2.54 34.12 2.35
N ASN A 302 3.59 33.44 2.85
CA ASN A 302 4.89 33.38 2.19
C ASN A 302 4.94 32.19 1.24
N THR A 303 5.02 32.47 -0.06
CA THR A 303 5.05 31.46 -1.13
C THR A 303 6.39 30.77 -1.31
N ARG A 304 7.39 31.07 -0.48
CA ARG A 304 8.75 30.49 -0.56
C ARG A 304 8.78 28.96 -0.62
N TRP A 305 7.83 28.30 0.04
CA TRP A 305 7.83 26.84 0.24
C TRP A 305 6.65 26.12 -0.42
N CYS A 306 5.84 26.82 -1.23
CA CYS A 306 4.72 26.23 -1.99
C CYS A 306 5.05 26.23 -3.49
N CYS A 307 4.02 26.08 -4.32
CA CYS A 307 4.07 26.62 -5.69
C CYS A 307 5.19 25.95 -6.49
N THR A 308 5.19 24.63 -6.40
CA THR A 308 6.19 23.72 -6.96
C THR A 308 6.24 23.79 -8.48
N TYR A 309 7.26 23.18 -9.07
CA TYR A 309 7.48 23.22 -10.50
C TYR A 309 7.05 21.89 -11.13
N LEU A 310 6.03 21.94 -11.98
CA LEU A 310 5.55 20.82 -12.76
C LEU A 310 6.20 20.86 -14.14
N LEU A 311 6.92 19.80 -14.49
CA LEU A 311 7.40 19.58 -15.85
C LEU A 311 6.21 19.25 -16.75
N GLU A 312 6.14 19.89 -17.92
CA GLU A 312 5.05 19.66 -18.87
C GLU A 312 5.10 18.23 -19.43
N PRO A 313 3.95 17.55 -19.59
CA PRO A 313 3.93 16.17 -20.05
C PRO A 313 4.39 15.96 -21.50
N THR A 314 4.45 17.05 -22.27
CA THR A 314 4.98 17.03 -23.66
C THR A 314 6.50 17.25 -23.71
N ASP A 315 7.13 17.56 -22.59
CA ASP A 315 8.58 17.70 -22.52
C ASP A 315 9.24 16.31 -22.51
N PRO A 316 10.23 16.04 -23.39
CA PRO A 316 10.93 14.76 -23.42
C PRO A 316 11.55 14.36 -22.07
N LEU A 317 11.96 15.34 -21.25
CA LEU A 317 12.53 15.07 -19.92
C LEU A 317 11.54 14.38 -18.99
N PHE A 318 10.23 14.49 -19.23
CA PHE A 318 9.22 13.91 -18.34
C PHE A 318 9.35 12.38 -18.28
N VAL A 319 9.36 11.75 -19.46
CA VAL A 319 9.49 10.29 -19.58
C VAL A 319 10.90 9.85 -19.18
N ASP A 320 11.94 10.60 -19.55
CA ASP A 320 13.33 10.27 -19.20
C ASP A 320 13.58 10.26 -17.69
N ILE A 321 13.06 11.26 -16.96
CA ILE A 321 13.15 11.34 -15.49
C ILE A 321 12.32 10.22 -14.86
N GLY A 322 11.09 10.01 -15.33
CA GLY A 322 10.22 8.95 -14.82
C GLY A 322 10.85 7.56 -14.96
N LYS A 323 11.34 7.24 -16.16
CA LYS A 323 12.09 6.01 -16.44
C LYS A 323 13.30 5.86 -15.53
N SER A 324 14.12 6.90 -15.43
CA SER A 324 15.34 6.91 -14.62
C SER A 324 15.05 6.64 -13.15
N PHE A 325 13.92 7.14 -12.63
CA PHE A 325 13.49 6.89 -11.26
C PHE A 325 13.14 5.42 -11.02
N ILE A 326 12.35 4.81 -11.90
CA ILE A 326 12.01 3.39 -11.80
C ILE A 326 13.27 2.51 -11.90
N GLU A 327 14.14 2.75 -12.89
CA GLU A 327 15.38 2.00 -13.04
C GLU A 327 16.31 2.15 -11.83
N GLN A 328 16.40 3.35 -11.26
CA GLN A 328 17.22 3.61 -10.07
C GLN A 328 16.65 2.92 -8.82
N GLN A 329 15.31 2.84 -8.67
CA GLN A 329 14.68 2.05 -7.60
C GLN A 329 15.01 0.56 -7.75
N ILE A 330 14.79 -0.01 -8.94
CA ILE A 330 15.08 -1.43 -9.21
C ILE A 330 16.56 -1.74 -8.95
N LYS A 331 17.47 -0.86 -9.37
CA LYS A 331 18.91 -0.99 -9.10
C LYS A 331 19.23 -1.01 -7.60
N GLU A 332 18.57 -0.18 -6.80
CA GLU A 332 18.84 -0.09 -5.37
C GLU A 332 18.23 -1.22 -4.55
N TYR A 333 16.99 -1.60 -4.89
CA TYR A 333 16.20 -2.58 -4.15
C TYR A 333 16.38 -4.00 -4.68
N GLY A 334 16.95 -4.16 -5.88
CA GLY A 334 17.22 -5.45 -6.53
C GLY A 334 16.02 -6.07 -7.24
N ARG A 335 14.82 -5.51 -7.04
CA ARG A 335 13.57 -5.95 -7.69
C ARG A 335 12.50 -4.86 -7.66
N SER A 336 11.44 -5.07 -8.45
CA SER A 336 10.22 -4.27 -8.47
C SER A 336 9.07 -5.02 -7.76
N SER A 337 8.03 -4.28 -7.39
CA SER A 337 6.70 -4.84 -7.09
C SER A 337 5.71 -4.66 -8.24
N HIS A 338 6.10 -3.93 -9.28
CA HIS A 338 5.30 -3.54 -10.44
C HIS A 338 4.07 -2.68 -10.12
N ILE A 339 3.87 -2.27 -8.86
CA ILE A 339 2.81 -1.36 -8.47
C ILE A 339 3.43 -0.09 -7.91
N TYR A 340 3.12 1.02 -8.56
CA TYR A 340 3.70 2.31 -8.26
C TYR A 340 2.62 3.32 -7.89
N ASN A 341 2.86 4.13 -6.84
CA ASN A 341 2.00 5.24 -6.47
C ASN A 341 2.71 6.58 -6.69
N CYS A 342 1.99 7.50 -7.31
CA CYS A 342 2.33 8.90 -7.37
C CYS A 342 1.06 9.71 -7.69
N ASP A 343 1.01 10.94 -7.22
CA ASP A 343 -0.16 11.81 -7.34
C ASP A 343 0.32 13.21 -7.71
N THR A 344 -0.06 13.72 -8.88
CA THR A 344 0.41 15.02 -9.38
C THR A 344 -0.35 16.19 -8.76
N PHE A 345 -1.64 15.99 -8.53
CA PHE A 345 -2.62 17.03 -8.23
C PHE A 345 -3.40 16.73 -6.94
N ASP A 346 -2.75 16.10 -5.96
CA ASP A 346 -3.33 15.96 -4.63
C ASP A 346 -3.42 17.36 -4.00
N GLU A 347 -4.64 17.88 -3.87
CA GLU A 347 -4.95 19.25 -3.41
C GLU A 347 -4.32 20.41 -4.20
N ASN A 348 -3.79 20.13 -5.39
CA ASN A 348 -3.34 21.14 -6.35
C ASN A 348 -4.27 21.14 -7.56
N THR A 349 -4.73 22.32 -8.00
CA THR A 349 -5.55 22.44 -9.21
C THR A 349 -4.68 22.36 -10.47
N PRO A 350 -5.02 21.52 -11.46
CA PRO A 350 -4.29 21.46 -12.73
C PRO A 350 -4.29 22.82 -13.46
N PRO A 351 -3.23 23.15 -14.22
CA PRO A 351 -3.12 24.44 -14.91
C PRO A 351 -4.08 24.59 -16.10
N SER A 352 -4.71 23.49 -16.55
CA SER A 352 -5.69 23.50 -17.62
C SER A 352 -6.81 22.49 -17.34
N ASP A 353 -8.05 22.92 -17.53
CA ASP A 353 -9.26 22.08 -17.47
C ASP A 353 -9.51 21.28 -18.77
N ASN A 354 -8.64 21.45 -19.77
CA ASN A 354 -8.74 20.77 -21.05
C ASN A 354 -8.53 19.24 -20.87
N PRO A 355 -9.54 18.41 -21.18
CA PRO A 355 -9.43 16.95 -21.08
C PRO A 355 -8.23 16.37 -21.84
N GLN A 356 -7.84 16.94 -22.98
CA GLN A 356 -6.68 16.48 -23.74
C GLN A 356 -5.36 16.71 -22.98
N TYR A 357 -5.25 17.82 -22.24
CA TYR A 357 -4.09 18.09 -21.38
C TYR A 357 -4.03 17.10 -20.21
N ILE A 358 -5.16 16.86 -19.54
CA ILE A 358 -5.22 15.92 -18.41
C ILE A 358 -4.87 14.50 -18.86
N SER A 359 -5.39 14.09 -20.03
CA SER A 359 -5.10 12.79 -20.61
C SER A 359 -3.64 12.65 -21.00
N SER A 360 -3.03 13.68 -21.61
CA SER A 360 -1.59 13.63 -21.96
C SER A 360 -0.69 13.57 -20.72
N LEU A 361 -1.07 14.25 -19.63
CA LEU A 361 -0.35 14.15 -18.36
C LEU A 361 -0.41 12.73 -17.78
N GLY A 362 -1.61 12.16 -17.64
CA GLY A 362 -1.75 10.80 -17.13
C GLY A 362 -1.02 9.78 -18.00
N ALA A 363 -1.04 9.95 -19.32
CA ALA A 363 -0.30 9.12 -20.26
C ALA A 363 1.22 9.25 -20.07
N ALA A 364 1.76 10.46 -19.92
CA ALA A 364 3.20 10.69 -19.73
C ALA A 364 3.72 10.12 -18.38
N ILE A 365 2.92 10.23 -17.32
CA ILE A 365 3.22 9.60 -16.01
C ILE A 365 3.35 8.10 -16.17
N TYR A 366 2.35 7.47 -16.77
CA TYR A 366 2.35 6.02 -16.95
C TYR A 366 3.42 5.56 -17.95
N GLU A 367 3.67 6.30 -19.03
CA GLU A 367 4.75 6.03 -19.97
C GLU A 367 6.13 6.08 -19.28
N GLY A 368 6.35 7.06 -18.40
CA GLY A 368 7.54 7.11 -17.55
C GLY A 368 7.70 5.87 -16.68
N MET A 369 6.62 5.39 -16.03
CA MET A 369 6.64 4.15 -15.25
C MET A 369 6.93 2.93 -16.14
N GLN A 370 6.16 2.77 -17.21
CA GLN A 370 6.21 1.64 -18.13
C GLN A 370 7.57 1.51 -18.83
N SER A 371 8.22 2.64 -19.10
CA SER A 371 9.53 2.69 -19.73
C SER A 371 10.66 2.16 -18.84
N GLY A 372 10.48 2.19 -17.52
CA GLY A 372 11.41 1.57 -16.56
C GLY A 372 10.97 0.18 -16.10
N ASP A 373 9.68 -0.14 -16.18
CA ASP A 373 9.09 -1.43 -15.81
C ASP A 373 7.89 -1.74 -16.71
N SER A 374 8.05 -2.64 -17.68
CA SER A 374 7.00 -2.97 -18.66
C SER A 374 5.74 -3.59 -18.05
N ALA A 375 5.83 -4.08 -16.80
CA ALA A 375 4.71 -4.64 -16.06
C ALA A 375 4.04 -3.62 -15.12
N ALA A 376 4.46 -2.35 -15.12
CA ALA A 376 3.94 -1.32 -14.23
C ALA A 376 2.41 -1.23 -14.19
N VAL A 377 1.90 -0.98 -12.98
CA VAL A 377 0.53 -0.60 -12.67
C VAL A 377 0.57 0.62 -11.77
N TRP A 378 -0.21 1.64 -12.12
CA TRP A 378 -0.32 2.88 -11.37
C TRP A 378 -1.43 2.77 -10.32
N LEU A 379 -1.06 2.78 -9.04
CA LEU A 379 -1.97 2.97 -7.93
C LEU A 379 -2.11 4.47 -7.65
N MET A 380 -3.28 5.07 -7.90
CA MET A 380 -3.52 6.50 -7.77
C MET A 380 -4.47 6.80 -6.59
N GLN A 381 -4.25 7.88 -5.85
CA GLN A 381 -5.21 8.38 -4.87
C GLN A 381 -6.41 9.04 -5.56
N GLY A 382 -7.62 8.63 -5.17
CA GLY A 382 -8.86 9.25 -5.65
C GLY A 382 -9.24 10.55 -4.95
N TRP A 383 -8.48 11.00 -3.94
CA TRP A 383 -8.83 12.15 -3.09
C TRP A 383 -9.12 13.43 -3.88
N LEU A 384 -8.31 13.71 -4.89
CA LEU A 384 -8.47 14.84 -5.79
C LEU A 384 -9.91 14.96 -6.37
N PHE A 385 -10.57 13.84 -6.68
CA PHE A 385 -11.95 13.82 -7.20
C PHE A 385 -13.01 14.19 -6.16
N SER A 386 -12.70 14.08 -4.86
CA SER A 386 -13.60 14.51 -3.78
C SER A 386 -13.27 15.90 -3.24
N TYR A 387 -12.03 16.35 -3.39
CA TYR A 387 -11.52 17.58 -2.76
C TYR A 387 -11.74 18.82 -3.62
N ASP A 388 -11.33 18.77 -4.90
CA ASP A 388 -11.28 19.94 -5.76
C ASP A 388 -12.46 19.92 -6.77
N PRO A 389 -13.34 20.95 -6.79
CA PRO A 389 -14.44 21.04 -7.76
C PRO A 389 -13.97 21.11 -9.23
N PHE A 390 -12.68 21.31 -9.50
CA PHE A 390 -12.09 21.16 -10.83
C PHE A 390 -12.45 19.83 -11.50
N TRP A 391 -12.51 18.74 -10.72
CA TRP A 391 -12.65 17.38 -11.25
C TRP A 391 -14.08 17.02 -11.63
N GLN A 392 -14.58 17.68 -12.67
CA GLN A 392 -15.86 17.35 -13.30
C GLN A 392 -15.76 16.05 -14.13
N PRO A 393 -16.89 15.43 -14.51
CA PRO A 393 -16.88 14.13 -15.21
C PRO A 393 -15.98 14.05 -16.46
N PRO A 394 -15.86 15.08 -17.33
CA PRO A 394 -14.93 15.05 -18.46
C PRO A 394 -13.46 14.95 -18.03
N GLN A 395 -13.05 15.72 -17.03
CA GLN A 395 -11.68 15.78 -16.50
C GLN A 395 -11.32 14.47 -15.79
N MET A 396 -12.24 13.96 -14.95
CA MET A 396 -12.06 12.68 -14.27
C MET A 396 -11.92 11.52 -15.28
N LYS A 397 -12.77 11.46 -16.31
CA LYS A 397 -12.65 10.45 -17.38
C LYS A 397 -11.33 10.58 -18.13
N ALA A 398 -10.91 11.80 -18.44
CA ALA A 398 -9.67 12.04 -19.16
C ALA A 398 -8.45 11.50 -18.41
N LEU A 399 -8.39 11.68 -17.09
CA LEU A 399 -7.32 11.12 -16.26
C LEU A 399 -7.43 9.60 -16.17
N LEU A 400 -8.61 9.06 -15.85
CA LEU A 400 -8.80 7.63 -15.63
C LEU A 400 -8.61 6.79 -16.90
N HIS A 401 -8.92 7.35 -18.07
CA HIS A 401 -8.74 6.67 -19.36
C HIS A 401 -7.46 7.10 -20.08
N SER A 402 -6.57 7.84 -19.42
CA SER A 402 -5.23 8.16 -19.95
C SER A 402 -4.31 6.93 -20.04
N VAL A 403 -4.70 5.84 -19.39
CA VAL A 403 -3.94 4.58 -19.32
C VAL A 403 -4.81 3.39 -19.70
N PRO A 404 -4.21 2.30 -20.22
CA PRO A 404 -4.97 1.09 -20.52
C PRO A 404 -5.69 0.54 -19.27
N ILE A 405 -6.91 0.03 -19.46
CA ILE A 405 -7.64 -0.65 -18.38
C ILE A 405 -6.80 -1.83 -17.87
N GLY A 406 -6.69 -1.96 -16.54
CA GLY A 406 -5.80 -2.94 -15.90
C GLY A 406 -4.36 -2.47 -15.71
N ARG A 407 -4.07 -1.21 -16.05
CA ARG A 407 -2.79 -0.54 -15.74
C ARG A 407 -2.91 0.58 -14.73
N MET A 408 -4.11 0.81 -14.21
CA MET A 408 -4.38 1.71 -13.09
C MET A 408 -5.37 1.12 -12.11
N VAL A 409 -5.15 1.44 -10.84
CA VAL A 409 -6.02 1.15 -9.71
C VAL A 409 -6.24 2.45 -8.94
N VAL A 410 -7.48 2.79 -8.63
CA VAL A 410 -7.80 3.98 -7.83
C VAL A 410 -8.02 3.60 -6.37
N LEU A 411 -7.39 4.31 -5.44
CA LEU A 411 -7.75 4.26 -4.03
C LEU A 411 -8.93 5.20 -3.80
N ASP A 412 -10.13 4.64 -3.58
CA ASP A 412 -11.29 5.43 -3.14
C ASP A 412 -11.08 5.78 -1.65
N LEU A 413 -10.40 6.91 -1.43
CA LEU A 413 -9.59 7.14 -0.23
C LEU A 413 -10.42 7.36 1.04
N TYR A 414 -11.65 7.85 0.90
CA TYR A 414 -12.58 8.23 1.98
C TYR A 414 -13.96 7.59 1.76
N ALA A 415 -13.97 6.31 1.36
CA ALA A 415 -15.13 5.67 0.78
C ALA A 415 -16.22 5.27 1.79
N GLU A 416 -15.94 5.34 3.09
CA GLU A 416 -16.90 5.16 4.16
C GLU A 416 -17.74 6.43 4.43
N VAL A 417 -17.25 7.61 4.04
CA VAL A 417 -17.99 8.88 4.20
C VAL A 417 -18.37 9.51 2.85
N LYS A 418 -17.42 9.58 1.91
CA LYS A 418 -17.61 10.16 0.57
C LYS A 418 -17.17 9.18 -0.53
N PRO A 419 -17.91 8.08 -0.77
CA PRO A 419 -17.57 7.09 -1.78
C PRO A 419 -17.67 7.63 -3.21
N ILE A 420 -16.53 7.86 -3.86
CA ILE A 420 -16.48 8.35 -5.24
C ILE A 420 -16.96 7.28 -6.22
N TRP A 421 -16.75 5.99 -5.92
CA TRP A 421 -17.17 4.89 -6.81
C TRP A 421 -18.66 4.92 -7.13
N THR A 422 -19.50 5.39 -6.21
CA THR A 422 -20.97 5.44 -6.35
C THR A 422 -21.43 6.49 -7.37
N THR A 423 -20.71 7.60 -7.48
CA THR A 423 -21.08 8.75 -8.33
C THR A 423 -20.31 8.78 -9.65
N SER A 424 -19.25 7.97 -9.76
CA SER A 424 -18.38 7.88 -10.95
C SER A 424 -18.63 6.65 -11.82
N ASN A 425 -19.76 5.97 -11.66
CA ASN A 425 -20.04 4.68 -12.31
C ASN A 425 -18.89 3.68 -12.13
N HIS A 426 -18.45 3.47 -10.88
CA HIS A 426 -17.29 2.64 -10.55
C HIS A 426 -16.01 3.12 -11.27
N PHE A 427 -15.65 4.40 -11.10
CA PHE A 427 -14.48 5.03 -11.74
C PHE A 427 -14.42 4.79 -13.25
N TYR A 428 -15.59 4.84 -13.91
CA TYR A 428 -15.75 4.59 -15.34
C TYR A 428 -15.06 3.30 -15.83
N GLY A 429 -15.12 2.24 -15.03
CA GLY A 429 -14.57 0.92 -15.33
C GLY A 429 -13.10 0.72 -14.91
N VAL A 430 -12.44 1.73 -14.35
CA VAL A 430 -11.10 1.56 -13.77
C VAL A 430 -11.22 0.82 -12.44
N PRO A 431 -10.41 -0.23 -12.19
CA PRO A 431 -10.40 -0.93 -10.91
C PRO A 431 -10.11 0.01 -9.74
N TYR A 432 -10.73 -0.26 -8.59
CA TYR A 432 -10.53 0.55 -7.39
C TYR A 432 -10.48 -0.30 -6.12
N ILE A 433 -9.84 0.26 -5.09
CA ILE A 433 -9.81 -0.29 -3.74
C ILE A 433 -10.64 0.62 -2.86
N TRP A 434 -11.66 0.05 -2.22
CA TRP A 434 -12.47 0.74 -1.21
C TRP A 434 -11.64 0.89 0.07
N LYS A 435 -11.43 2.13 0.52
CA LYS A 435 -10.56 2.43 1.66
C LYS A 435 -11.32 3.17 2.76
N VAL A 436 -11.02 2.79 4.00
CA VAL A 436 -11.30 3.59 5.19
C VAL A 436 -10.02 4.36 5.55
N PRO A 437 -10.01 5.69 5.50
CA PRO A 437 -8.94 6.47 6.07
C PRO A 437 -9.08 6.44 7.60
N ILE A 438 -7.98 6.13 8.29
CA ILE A 438 -7.84 6.50 9.69
C ILE A 438 -7.45 7.97 9.66
N ILE A 439 -8.44 8.86 9.54
CA ILE A 439 -8.24 10.29 9.75
C ILE A 439 -8.03 10.44 11.27
N PRO A 440 -6.85 10.88 11.76
CA PRO A 440 -6.83 11.45 13.09
C PRO A 440 -7.79 12.63 13.02
N LEU A 441 -8.85 12.59 13.83
CA LEU A 441 -9.91 13.60 14.01
C LEU A 441 -9.35 14.96 14.50
N PHE A 442 -8.29 15.47 13.88
CA PHE A 442 -7.54 16.66 14.26
C PHE A 442 -7.20 17.52 13.04
N PHE A 443 -8.17 17.79 12.18
CA PHE A 443 -8.16 18.96 11.31
C PHE A 443 -9.60 19.45 11.10
N VAL A 444 -10.08 20.20 12.09
CA VAL A 444 -11.09 21.26 11.93
C VAL A 444 -10.62 22.43 12.79
#